data_AF-A0A7Z8QSZ0-F1
#
_entry.id   AF-A0A7Z8QSZ0-F1
#
_cell.length_a   1.000
_cell.length_b   1.000
_cell.length_c   1.000
_cell.angle_alpha   90.00
_cell.angle_beta   90.00
_cell.angle_gamma   90.00
#
_symmetry.space_group_name_H-M   'P 1'
#
loop_
_entity.id
_entity.type
_entity.pdbx_description
1 polymer ?
#
loop_
_entity_poly.entity_id
_entity_poly.type
_entity_poly.pdbx_seq_one_letter_code
_entity_poly.pdbx_strand_id
1 'polypeptide(L)'
;MHIPYPLYFYLNYQWLSLHLDQDKQIQDYLSNSKQSLYTRKLRRKWLNYLYKQGKWDVFVANYKRSKSKQMQCRYNWAEYQRNYKTKALTATQKIWLIGSSLPKDCDRLLEKFTQSSFLTQKLIWQRFMLAVKGRQYSLATYLSKKLTNAQTRKNSEAWLRLVKKPELIYKTDFFQGLSNSGQAE
;
A
#
# COMPACT_ATOMS: atom_id res chain seq x y z
N MET A 1 35.92 -6.22 36.52
CA MET A 1 34.76 -6.81 35.84
C MET A 1 33.60 -5.83 35.92
N HIS A 2 33.30 -5.10 34.85
CA HIS A 2 32.11 -4.26 34.82
C HIS A 2 30.94 -5.18 34.47
N ILE A 3 30.07 -5.47 35.44
CA ILE A 3 28.83 -6.22 35.17
C ILE A 3 27.96 -5.28 34.34
N PRO A 4 27.73 -5.56 33.04
CA PRO A 4 26.89 -4.69 32.23
C PRO A 4 25.50 -4.69 32.87
N TYR A 5 25.02 -3.50 33.27
CA TYR A 5 23.71 -3.35 33.90
C TYR A 5 22.65 -3.97 32.98
N PRO A 6 21.99 -5.07 33.38
CA PRO A 6 21.18 -5.89 32.45
C PRO A 6 20.04 -5.11 31.76
N LEU A 7 19.59 -4.02 32.39
CA LEU A 7 18.52 -3.15 31.87
C LEU A 7 19.02 -1.96 31.06
N TYR A 8 20.34 -1.78 30.88
CA TYR A 8 20.90 -0.62 30.16
C TYR A 8 20.34 -0.49 28.73
N PHE A 9 20.20 -1.61 28.03
CA PHE A 9 19.60 -1.65 26.69
C PHE A 9 18.14 -1.16 26.68
N TYR A 10 17.37 -1.48 27.72
CA TYR A 10 15.99 -1.02 27.86
C TYR A 10 15.90 0.48 28.17
N LEU A 11 16.78 0.99 29.04
CA LEU A 11 16.84 2.43 29.33
C LEU A 11 17.22 3.23 28.07
N ASN A 12 18.19 2.74 27.29
CA ASN A 12 18.58 3.37 26.03
C ASN A 12 17.42 3.35 25.01
N TYR A 13 16.72 2.22 24.87
CA TYR A 13 15.50 2.14 24.07
C TYR A 13 14.45 3.19 24.47
N GLN A 14 14.19 3.34 25.78
CA GLN A 14 13.19 4.27 26.29
C GLN A 14 13.57 5.71 25.97
N TRP A 15 14.82 6.08 26.24
CA TRP A 15 15.33 7.41 25.96
C TRP A 15 15.29 7.73 24.46
N LEU A 16 15.81 6.84 23.59
CA LEU A 16 15.79 7.02 22.14
C LEU A 16 14.37 7.04 21.57
N SER A 17 13.43 6.33 22.20
CA SER A 17 12.02 6.38 21.79
C SER A 17 11.40 7.75 22.03
N LEU A 18 11.94 8.56 22.94
CA LEU A 18 11.50 9.93 23.19
C LEU A 18 12.27 10.95 22.34
N HIS A 19 13.51 10.65 21.94
CA HIS A 19 14.41 11.53 21.20
C HIS A 19 14.63 11.02 19.76
N LEU A 20 13.55 11.02 18.96
CA LEU A 20 13.57 10.44 17.60
C LEU A 20 14.34 11.27 16.58
N ASP A 21 14.72 12.50 16.94
CA ASP A 21 15.59 13.40 16.19
C ASP A 21 17.07 13.01 16.22
N GLN A 22 17.47 12.15 17.17
CA GLN A 22 18.85 11.69 17.37
C GLN A 22 19.23 10.56 16.40
N ASP A 23 19.22 10.88 15.10
CA ASP A 23 19.40 9.91 14.01
C ASP A 23 20.64 9.03 14.19
N LYS A 24 21.80 9.63 14.49
CA LYS A 24 23.07 8.90 14.69
C LYS A 24 23.00 7.92 15.86
N GLN A 25 22.52 8.36 17.02
CA GLN A 25 22.41 7.51 18.21
C GLN A 25 21.42 6.35 17.99
N ILE A 26 20.33 6.62 17.26
CA ILE A 26 19.38 5.57 16.88
C ILE A 26 20.04 4.58 15.92
N GLN A 27 20.79 5.04 14.91
CA GLN A 27 21.51 4.14 14.01
C GLN A 27 22.53 3.27 14.74
N ASP A 28 23.32 3.85 15.64
CA ASP A 28 24.32 3.15 16.46
C ASP A 28 23.65 2.11 17.36
N TYR A 29 22.52 2.46 17.98
CA TYR A 29 21.74 1.52 18.77
C TYR A 29 21.16 0.37 17.93
N LEU A 30 20.70 0.69 16.70
CA LEU A 30 20.12 -0.28 15.78
C LEU A 30 21.14 -1.22 15.12
N SER A 31 22.41 -0.82 15.01
CA SER A 31 23.52 -1.61 14.43
C SER A 31 24.16 -2.53 15.47
N ASN A 32 24.39 -2.04 16.68
CA ASN A 32 25.12 -2.76 17.74
C ASN A 32 24.28 -3.81 18.47
N SER A 33 22.96 -3.82 18.25
CA SER A 33 22.04 -4.69 18.98
C SER A 33 21.58 -5.87 18.13
N LYS A 34 21.68 -7.10 18.66
CA LYS A 34 20.99 -8.27 18.09
C LYS A 34 19.52 -7.91 17.85
N GLN A 35 18.94 -8.38 16.73
CA GLN A 35 17.57 -8.04 16.33
C GLN A 35 16.55 -8.45 17.39
N SER A 36 16.27 -7.55 18.33
CA SER A 36 15.34 -7.75 19.43
C SER A 36 14.01 -7.08 19.16
N LEU A 37 13.02 -7.36 20.00
CA LEU A 37 11.72 -6.71 19.95
C LEU A 37 11.83 -5.17 20.08
N TYR A 38 12.76 -4.68 20.91
CA TYR A 38 12.94 -3.26 21.17
C TYR A 38 13.60 -2.53 20.00
N THR A 39 14.61 -3.11 19.35
CA THR A 39 15.20 -2.48 18.14
C THR A 39 14.22 -2.45 16.98
N ARG A 40 13.34 -3.45 16.87
CA ARG A 40 12.21 -3.42 15.93
C ARG A 40 11.19 -2.33 16.26
N LYS A 41 10.79 -2.21 17.54
CA LYS A 41 9.86 -1.16 17.99
C LYS A 41 10.43 0.24 17.76
N LEU A 42 11.68 0.47 18.14
CA LEU A 42 12.36 1.75 17.94
C LEU A 42 12.47 2.09 16.45
N ARG A 43 12.96 1.16 15.62
CA ARG A 43 13.04 1.38 14.17
C ARG A 43 11.70 1.75 13.57
N ARG A 44 10.60 1.08 13.97
CA ARG A 44 9.26 1.44 13.48
C ARG A 44 8.86 2.86 13.93
N LYS A 45 9.08 3.21 15.20
CA LYS A 45 8.76 4.54 15.74
C LYS A 45 9.57 5.63 15.03
N TRP A 46 10.86 5.39 14.84
CA TRP A 46 11.78 6.31 14.16
C TRP A 46 11.48 6.44 12.66
N LEU A 47 11.23 5.35 11.93
CA LEU A 47 10.79 5.43 10.52
C LEU A 47 9.49 6.24 10.36
N ASN A 48 8.55 6.14 11.31
CA ASN A 48 7.35 6.99 11.29
C ASN A 48 7.69 8.47 11.47
N TYR A 49 8.63 8.79 12.35
CA TYR A 49 9.13 10.15 12.55
C TYR A 49 9.84 10.67 11.29
N LEU A 50 10.82 9.94 10.76
CA LEU A 50 11.55 10.30 9.54
C LEU A 50 10.61 10.56 8.36
N TYR A 51 9.59 9.71 8.18
CA TYR A 51 8.60 9.89 7.12
C TYR A 51 7.79 11.19 7.27
N LYS A 52 7.38 11.53 8.50
CA LYS A 52 6.65 12.78 8.78
C LYS A 52 7.53 14.01 8.57
N GLN A 53 8.83 13.91 8.89
CA GLN A 53 9.80 14.99 8.72
C GLN A 53 10.35 15.12 7.30
N GLY A 54 9.96 14.23 6.38
CA GLY A 54 10.48 14.25 5.01
C GLY A 54 11.96 13.88 4.88
N LYS A 55 12.55 13.23 5.88
CA LYS A 55 13.94 12.76 5.85
C LYS A 55 14.07 11.50 4.98
N TRP A 56 13.89 11.63 3.67
CA TRP A 56 13.72 10.51 2.75
C TRP A 56 14.94 9.61 2.63
N ASP A 57 16.14 10.17 2.55
CA ASP A 57 17.38 9.38 2.42
C ASP A 57 17.62 8.52 3.66
N VAL A 58 17.51 9.12 4.85
CA VAL A 58 17.64 8.41 6.12
C VAL A 58 16.54 7.35 6.25
N PHE A 59 15.30 7.68 5.87
CA PHE A 59 14.19 6.73 5.89
C PHE A 59 14.49 5.50 5.00
N VAL A 60 14.89 5.72 3.76
CA VAL A 60 15.14 4.63 2.79
C VAL A 60 16.33 3.79 3.22
N ALA A 61 17.43 4.41 3.66
CA ALA A 61 18.63 3.71 4.12
C ALA A 61 18.36 2.79 5.33
N ASN A 62 17.40 3.15 6.18
CA ASN A 62 17.09 2.42 7.41
C ASN A 62 15.80 1.58 7.32
N TYR A 63 15.11 1.63 6.19
CA TYR A 63 13.92 0.83 5.94
C TYR A 63 14.29 -0.67 5.85
N LYS A 64 13.48 -1.50 6.50
CA LYS A 64 13.54 -2.96 6.34
C LYS A 64 12.24 -3.45 5.72
N ARG A 65 12.34 -4.43 4.82
CA ARG A 65 11.20 -5.01 4.10
C ARG A 65 10.09 -5.39 5.09
N SER A 66 8.90 -4.85 4.86
CA SER A 66 7.75 -5.03 5.75
C SER A 66 6.56 -5.65 5.02
N LYS A 67 5.78 -6.48 5.72
CA LYS A 67 4.46 -6.95 5.23
C LYS A 67 3.38 -5.88 5.34
N SER A 68 3.62 -4.81 6.11
CA SER A 68 2.65 -3.70 6.27
C SER A 68 2.53 -2.88 4.99
N LYS A 69 1.32 -2.81 4.43
CA LYS A 69 1.01 -1.98 3.26
C LYS A 69 1.31 -0.50 3.51
N GLN A 70 1.02 -0.01 4.71
CA GLN A 70 1.38 1.34 5.14
C GLN A 70 2.88 1.59 4.96
N MET A 71 3.72 0.69 5.46
CA MET A 71 5.17 0.84 5.43
C MET A 71 5.74 0.67 4.00
N GLN A 72 5.14 -0.20 3.19
CA GLN A 72 5.45 -0.33 1.76
C GLN A 72 5.12 0.96 0.99
N CYS A 73 3.95 1.57 1.24
CA CYS A 73 3.56 2.83 0.62
C CYS A 73 4.50 3.97 1.01
N ARG A 74 4.84 4.08 2.30
CA ARG A 74 5.79 5.09 2.79
C ARG A 74 7.16 4.97 2.14
N TYR A 75 7.67 3.75 2.00
CA TYR A 75 8.94 3.49 1.33
C TYR A 75 8.91 3.91 -0.14
N ASN A 76 7.90 3.50 -0.90
CA ASN A 76 7.82 3.87 -2.31
C ASN A 76 7.56 5.37 -2.50
N TRP A 77 6.84 6.02 -1.57
CA TRP A 77 6.72 7.47 -1.56
C TRP A 77 8.07 8.15 -1.31
N ALA A 78 8.85 7.67 -0.34
CA ALA A 78 10.19 8.20 -0.08
C ALA A 78 11.12 8.02 -1.29
N GLU A 79 11.10 6.85 -1.94
CA GLU A 79 11.84 6.63 -3.20
C GLU A 79 11.38 7.58 -4.32
N TYR A 80 10.07 7.83 -4.44
CA TYR A 80 9.54 8.78 -5.41
C TYR A 80 10.07 10.21 -5.16
N GLN A 81 10.14 10.62 -3.89
CA GLN A 81 10.66 11.94 -3.49
C GLN A 81 12.17 12.09 -3.72
N ARG A 82 12.92 10.98 -3.67
CA ARG A 82 14.36 10.92 -3.99
C ARG A 82 14.64 10.83 -5.50
N ASN A 83 13.69 11.25 -6.34
CA ASN A 83 13.76 11.21 -7.80
C ASN A 83 13.77 9.81 -8.45
N TYR A 84 13.55 8.72 -7.70
CA TYR A 84 13.38 7.37 -8.26
C TYR A 84 11.92 7.08 -8.68
N LYS A 85 11.31 8.02 -9.42
CA LYS A 85 9.87 8.03 -9.74
C LYS A 85 9.41 6.76 -10.45
N THR A 86 10.08 6.38 -11.54
CA THR A 86 9.75 5.17 -12.32
C THR A 86 9.83 3.91 -11.46
N LYS A 87 10.91 3.72 -10.70
CA LYS A 87 11.10 2.59 -9.78
C LYS A 87 9.96 2.51 -8.75
N ALA A 88 9.64 3.63 -8.12
CA ALA A 88 8.58 3.71 -7.11
C ALA A 88 7.18 3.39 -7.67
N LEU A 89 6.85 3.93 -8.84
CA LEU A 89 5.54 3.71 -9.47
C LEU A 89 5.39 2.29 -10.01
N THR A 90 6.43 1.72 -10.61
CA THR A 90 6.44 0.30 -11.02
C THR A 90 6.25 -0.63 -9.82
N ALA A 91 6.95 -0.37 -8.70
CA ALA A 91 6.77 -1.14 -7.47
C ALA A 91 5.36 -1.00 -6.87
N THR A 92 4.69 0.14 -7.12
CA THR A 92 3.32 0.40 -6.65
C THR A 92 2.28 -0.52 -7.29
N GLN A 93 2.53 -1.10 -8.47
CA GLN A 93 1.63 -2.09 -9.08
C GLN A 93 1.34 -3.28 -8.15
N LYS A 94 2.36 -3.78 -7.43
CA LYS A 94 2.19 -4.87 -6.45
C LYS A 94 1.45 -4.44 -5.19
N ILE A 95 1.50 -3.15 -4.86
CA ILE A 95 0.74 -2.58 -3.73
C ILE A 95 -0.73 -2.41 -4.13
N TRP A 96 -0.97 -1.96 -5.36
CA TRP A 96 -2.27 -1.70 -5.96
C TRP A 96 -3.15 -2.95 -6.04
N LEU A 97 -2.58 -4.09 -6.42
CA LEU A 97 -3.31 -5.36 -6.62
C LEU A 97 -3.73 -6.01 -5.29
N ILE A 98 -4.70 -5.38 -4.62
CA ILE A 98 -5.36 -5.86 -3.41
C ILE A 98 -6.85 -5.52 -3.46
N GLY A 99 -7.68 -6.44 -2.97
CA GLY A 99 -9.13 -6.29 -2.96
C GLY A 99 -9.69 -5.37 -1.87
N SER A 100 -8.85 -4.88 -0.95
CA SER A 100 -9.27 -3.98 0.12
C SER A 100 -8.82 -2.54 -0.12
N SER A 101 -9.43 -1.61 0.60
CA SER A 101 -8.92 -0.25 0.70
C SER A 101 -7.49 -0.27 1.25
N LEU A 102 -6.63 0.57 0.67
CA LEU A 102 -5.26 0.74 1.13
C LEU A 102 -5.23 1.76 2.28
N PRO A 103 -4.23 1.72 3.17
CA PRO A 103 -4.09 2.72 4.23
C PRO A 103 -3.95 4.15 3.67
N LYS A 104 -4.41 5.15 4.43
CA LYS A 104 -4.34 6.59 4.07
C LYS A 104 -2.92 7.07 3.69
N ASP A 105 -1.88 6.48 4.28
CA ASP A 105 -0.48 6.76 3.93
C ASP A 105 -0.13 6.42 2.46
N CYS A 106 -0.96 5.64 1.77
CA CYS A 106 -0.80 5.32 0.36
C CYS A 106 -1.34 6.41 -0.57
N ASP A 107 -2.19 7.33 -0.09
CA ASP A 107 -2.98 8.21 -0.96
C ASP A 107 -2.11 9.07 -1.87
N ARG A 108 -1.04 9.68 -1.35
CA ARG A 108 -0.11 10.50 -2.16
C ARG A 108 0.60 9.68 -3.24
N LEU A 109 1.02 8.47 -2.90
CA LEU A 109 1.67 7.56 -3.85
C LEU A 109 0.68 7.09 -4.91
N LEU A 110 -0.55 6.76 -4.50
CA LEU A 110 -1.62 6.31 -5.37
C LEU A 110 -2.10 7.43 -6.30
N GLU A 111 -2.15 8.67 -5.85
CA GLU A 111 -2.46 9.82 -6.70
C GLU A 111 -1.49 9.86 -7.89
N LYS A 112 -0.18 9.84 -7.62
CA LYS A 112 0.85 9.83 -8.68
C LYS A 112 0.82 8.57 -9.52
N PHE A 113 0.56 7.41 -8.92
CA PHE A 113 0.42 6.16 -9.66
C PHE A 113 -0.78 6.19 -10.61
N THR A 114 -1.92 6.71 -10.17
CA THR A 114 -3.15 6.77 -10.98
C THR A 114 -3.08 7.76 -12.14
N GLN A 115 -2.21 8.77 -12.03
CA GLN A 115 -1.93 9.73 -13.10
C GLN A 115 -0.85 9.24 -14.07
N SER A 116 -0.16 8.14 -13.75
CA SER A 116 0.95 7.62 -14.54
C SER A 116 0.51 6.59 -15.58
N SER A 117 1.34 6.40 -16.61
CA SER A 117 1.18 5.33 -17.60
C SER A 117 1.32 3.92 -17.00
N PHE A 118 1.82 3.78 -15.77
CA PHE A 118 1.96 2.48 -15.10
C PHE A 118 0.63 1.90 -14.61
N LEU A 119 -0.45 2.70 -14.53
CA LEU A 119 -1.79 2.20 -14.24
C LEU A 119 -2.53 1.91 -15.55
N THR A 120 -2.57 0.63 -15.92
CA THR A 120 -3.30 0.18 -17.12
C THR A 120 -4.76 -0.15 -16.81
N GLN A 121 -5.62 -0.16 -17.84
CA GLN A 121 -7.01 -0.60 -17.71
C GLN A 121 -7.10 -2.04 -17.17
N LYS A 122 -6.16 -2.91 -17.56
CA LYS A 122 -6.02 -4.27 -17.01
C LYS A 122 -5.80 -4.28 -15.49
N LEU A 123 -4.95 -3.40 -14.96
CA LEU A 123 -4.72 -3.30 -13.50
C LEU A 123 -5.93 -2.76 -12.75
N ILE A 124 -6.69 -1.84 -13.35
CA ILE A 124 -7.96 -1.34 -12.78
C ILE A 124 -8.96 -2.50 -12.70
N TRP A 125 -9.13 -3.25 -13.80
CA TRP A 125 -10.02 -4.41 -13.86
C TRP A 125 -9.64 -5.51 -12.85
N GLN A 126 -8.35 -5.85 -12.76
CA GLN A 126 -7.86 -6.83 -11.79
C GLN A 126 -8.18 -6.42 -10.35
N ARG A 127 -7.92 -5.15 -9.99
CA ARG A 127 -8.25 -4.66 -8.65
C ARG A 127 -9.75 -4.62 -8.41
N PHE A 128 -10.55 -4.28 -9.43
CA PHE A 128 -12.00 -4.32 -9.37
C PHE A 128 -12.49 -5.72 -9.02
N MET A 129 -12.03 -6.75 -9.73
CA MET A 129 -12.41 -8.15 -9.44
C MET A 129 -11.98 -8.61 -8.05
N LEU A 130 -10.79 -8.21 -7.59
CA LEU A 130 -10.33 -8.48 -6.22
C LEU A 130 -11.25 -7.81 -5.19
N ALA A 131 -11.71 -6.58 -5.44
CA ALA A 131 -12.62 -5.85 -4.56
C ALA A 131 -14.01 -6.49 -4.52
N VAL A 132 -14.54 -6.92 -5.66
CA VAL A 132 -15.80 -7.68 -5.74
C VAL A 132 -15.70 -8.98 -4.93
N LYS A 133 -14.64 -9.78 -5.14
CA LYS A 133 -14.40 -11.03 -4.40
C LYS A 133 -14.27 -10.80 -2.90
N GLY A 134 -13.65 -9.70 -2.49
CA GLY A 134 -13.51 -9.29 -1.10
C GLY A 134 -14.76 -8.61 -0.49
N ARG A 135 -15.88 -8.54 -1.21
CA ARG A 135 -17.11 -7.82 -0.84
C ARG A 135 -16.89 -6.34 -0.51
N GLN A 136 -15.85 -5.73 -1.09
CA GLN A 136 -15.50 -4.32 -0.93
C GLN A 136 -16.23 -3.47 -1.96
N TYR A 137 -17.56 -3.42 -1.86
CA TYR A 137 -18.42 -2.85 -2.91
C TYR A 137 -18.16 -1.37 -3.17
N SER A 138 -17.89 -0.55 -2.15
CA SER A 138 -17.58 0.87 -2.34
C SER A 138 -16.30 1.07 -3.17
N LEU A 139 -15.27 0.26 -2.90
CA LEU A 139 -14.03 0.27 -3.68
C LEU A 139 -14.28 -0.20 -5.11
N ALA A 140 -15.05 -1.28 -5.29
CA ALA A 140 -15.38 -1.79 -6.61
C ALA A 140 -16.20 -0.78 -7.44
N THR A 141 -17.16 -0.07 -6.82
CA THR A 141 -17.92 1.02 -7.48
C THR A 141 -17.03 2.20 -7.84
N TYR A 142 -16.02 2.53 -7.03
CA TYR A 142 -15.04 3.55 -7.38
C TYR A 142 -14.18 3.12 -8.59
N LEU A 143 -13.75 1.86 -8.61
CA LEU A 143 -12.92 1.32 -9.69
C LEU A 143 -13.69 1.16 -11.00
N SER A 144 -14.97 0.79 -10.96
CA SER A 144 -15.81 0.70 -12.17
C SER A 144 -15.86 2.03 -12.93
N LYS A 145 -15.99 3.15 -12.20
CA LYS A 145 -16.01 4.51 -12.76
C LYS A 145 -14.70 4.91 -13.43
N LYS A 146 -13.58 4.23 -13.13
CA LYS A 146 -12.27 4.49 -13.74
C LYS A 146 -12.01 3.69 -15.02
N LEU A 147 -12.89 2.75 -15.36
CA LEU A 147 -12.80 2.01 -16.62
C LEU A 147 -13.21 2.93 -17.77
N THR A 148 -12.33 3.08 -18.76
CA THR A 148 -12.55 4.01 -19.88
C THR A 148 -13.41 3.41 -20.98
N ASN A 149 -13.27 2.10 -21.24
CA ASN A 149 -14.10 1.39 -22.20
C ASN A 149 -15.55 1.28 -21.67
N ALA A 150 -16.51 1.84 -22.42
CA ALA A 150 -17.90 1.93 -22.01
C ALA A 150 -18.53 0.56 -21.73
N GLN A 151 -18.24 -0.45 -22.57
CA GLN A 151 -18.76 -1.80 -22.40
C GLN A 151 -18.17 -2.48 -21.15
N THR A 152 -16.86 -2.36 -20.94
CA THR A 152 -16.18 -2.92 -19.75
C THR A 152 -16.72 -2.29 -18.47
N ARG A 153 -16.97 -0.98 -18.48
CA ARG A 153 -17.64 -0.28 -17.37
C ARG A 153 -19.06 -0.80 -17.13
N LYS A 154 -19.88 -0.91 -18.19
CA LYS A 154 -21.25 -1.47 -18.09
C LYS A 154 -21.24 -2.89 -17.50
N ASN A 155 -20.32 -3.74 -17.97
CA ASN A 155 -20.13 -5.09 -17.47
C ASN A 155 -19.74 -5.08 -15.98
N SER A 156 -18.82 -4.22 -15.56
CA SER A 156 -18.42 -4.09 -14.16
C SER A 156 -19.58 -3.69 -13.24
N GLU A 157 -20.45 -2.79 -13.70
CA GLU A 157 -21.63 -2.35 -12.94
C GLU A 157 -22.70 -3.45 -12.85
N ALA A 158 -22.87 -4.24 -13.90
CA ALA A 158 -23.74 -5.41 -13.88
C ALA A 158 -23.19 -6.48 -12.94
N TRP A 159 -21.90 -6.79 -13.00
CA TRP A 159 -21.24 -7.70 -12.05
C TRP A 159 -21.46 -7.26 -10.59
N LEU A 160 -21.37 -5.95 -10.31
CA LEU A 160 -21.65 -5.42 -8.98
C LEU A 160 -23.10 -5.61 -8.55
N ARG A 161 -24.06 -5.42 -9.47
CA ARG A 161 -25.48 -5.66 -9.20
C ARG A 161 -25.73 -7.13 -8.90
N LEU A 162 -25.18 -8.03 -9.73
CA LEU A 162 -25.33 -9.48 -9.59
C LEU A 162 -24.77 -9.99 -8.25
N VAL A 163 -23.55 -9.58 -7.88
CA VAL A 163 -22.91 -10.04 -6.64
C VAL A 163 -23.59 -9.48 -5.39
N LYS A 164 -24.28 -8.34 -5.49
CA LYS A 164 -25.12 -7.80 -4.40
C LYS A 164 -26.50 -8.44 -4.33
N LYS A 165 -27.01 -8.95 -5.45
CA LYS A 165 -28.35 -9.51 -5.64
C LYS A 165 -28.27 -10.77 -6.50
N PRO A 166 -27.85 -11.92 -5.92
CA PRO A 166 -27.66 -13.16 -6.66
C PRO A 166 -28.91 -13.67 -7.37
N GLU A 167 -30.10 -13.30 -6.89
CA GLU A 167 -31.40 -13.64 -7.49
C GLU A 167 -31.56 -13.15 -8.93
N LEU A 168 -30.73 -12.20 -9.37
CA LEU A 168 -30.70 -11.73 -10.75
C LEU A 168 -30.21 -12.79 -11.74
N ILE A 169 -29.55 -13.86 -11.28
CA ILE A 169 -29.11 -14.98 -12.15
C ILE A 169 -30.29 -15.63 -12.88
N TYR A 170 -31.47 -15.69 -12.24
CA TYR A 170 -32.66 -16.31 -12.83
C TYR A 170 -33.38 -15.41 -13.85
N LYS A 171 -32.96 -14.15 -14.00
CA LYS A 171 -33.58 -13.19 -14.93
C LYS A 171 -32.82 -13.16 -16.25
N THR A 172 -33.36 -13.79 -17.28
CA THR A 172 -32.79 -13.84 -18.64
C THR A 172 -32.48 -12.46 -19.22
N ASP A 173 -33.34 -11.47 -18.99
CA ASP A 173 -33.17 -10.08 -19.48
C ASP A 173 -31.92 -9.40 -18.90
N PHE A 174 -31.44 -9.83 -17.73
CA PHE A 174 -30.24 -9.29 -17.11
C PHE A 174 -28.99 -9.52 -17.97
N PHE A 175 -28.92 -10.67 -18.66
CA PHE A 175 -27.78 -11.06 -19.47
C PHE A 175 -27.89 -10.63 -20.95
N GLN A 176 -29.12 -10.39 -21.45
CA GLN A 176 -29.33 -9.88 -22.82
C GLN A 176 -28.64 -8.52 -23.06
N GLY A 177 -28.51 -7.68 -22.02
CA GLY A 177 -27.78 -6.42 -22.08
C GLY A 177 -26.24 -6.55 -22.02
N LEU A 178 -25.72 -7.75 -21.76
CA LEU A 178 -24.30 -8.08 -21.58
C LEU A 178 -23.72 -8.92 -22.73
N SER A 179 -24.54 -9.62 -23.50
CA SER A 179 -24.15 -10.68 -24.46
C SER A 179 -23.40 -10.23 -25.73
N ASN A 180 -23.15 -8.93 -25.94
CA ASN A 180 -22.30 -8.46 -27.05
C ASN A 180 -20.80 -8.53 -26.73
N SER A 181 -20.38 -9.38 -25.79
CA SER A 181 -19.09 -9.31 -25.08
C SER A 181 -18.15 -10.49 -25.32
N GLY A 182 -18.18 -11.09 -26.51
CA GLY A 182 -17.37 -12.26 -26.83
C GLY A 182 -16.64 -12.11 -28.15
N GLN A 183 -15.82 -11.06 -28.33
CA GLN A 183 -14.70 -10.97 -29.28
C GLN A 183 -14.18 -9.53 -29.31
N ALA A 184 -13.12 -9.25 -28.55
CA ALA A 184 -12.18 -8.17 -28.83
C ALA A 184 -10.89 -8.54 -28.12
N GLU A 185 -9.91 -8.95 -28.93
CA GLU A 185 -8.56 -9.41 -28.61
C GLU A 185 -7.74 -8.39 -27.79
#